data_AF-A0A2G9TQM2-F1
#
_entry.id   AF-A0A2G9TQM2-F1
#
_cell.length_a   1.000
_cell.length_b   1.000
_cell.length_c   1.000
_cell.angle_alpha   90.00
_cell.angle_beta   90.00
_cell.angle_gamma   90.00
#
_symmetry.space_group_name_H-M   'P 1'
#
loop_
_entity.id
_entity.type
_entity.pdbx_description
1 polymer ?
#
loop_
_entity_poly.entity_id
_entity_poly.type
_entity_poly.pdbx_seq_one_letter_code
_entity_poly.pdbx_strand_id
1 'polypeptide(L)'
;MDQIYVAFLRQYCALADPKPVFTFIHPNFDNLSNERSASISFEMDRPADLMGFAGYFHMNLYKDITLSIVPSTYSDDMISWFPALIPLRELYRVLPAEKVTLNIERKVDDSGVWYEWFIHHTGVDGEHHATPVQIEMGKATI
;
A
#
# COMPACT_ATOMS: atom_id res chain seq x y z
N MET A 1 -1.26 6.47 13.88
CA MET A 1 -2.15 6.94 12.81
C MET A 1 -2.60 5.71 12.06
N ASP A 2 -3.88 5.36 12.19
CA ASP A 2 -4.41 4.05 11.83
C ASP A 2 -5.55 4.23 10.82
N GLN A 3 -5.30 5.04 9.78
CA GLN A 3 -6.27 5.35 8.73
C GLN A 3 -5.54 5.60 7.41
N ILE A 4 -6.20 5.25 6.31
CA ILE A 4 -5.74 5.58 4.95
C ILE A 4 -6.26 6.96 4.58
N TYR A 5 -5.40 7.82 4.04
CA TYR A 5 -5.76 9.17 3.63
C TYR A 5 -5.69 9.31 2.11
N VAL A 6 -6.51 10.20 1.54
CA VAL A 6 -6.34 10.66 0.17
C VAL A 6 -5.58 11.98 0.22
N ALA A 7 -4.41 12.06 -0.40
CA ALA A 7 -3.52 13.21 -0.27
C ALA A 7 -2.88 13.61 -1.59
N PHE A 8 -2.85 14.92 -1.86
CA PHE A 8 -2.02 15.47 -2.91
C PHE A 8 -0.56 15.55 -2.43
N LEU A 9 0.22 14.53 -2.79
CA LEU A 9 1.62 14.38 -2.35
C LEU A 9 2.50 15.48 -2.98
N ARG A 10 2.84 16.53 -2.21
CA ARG A 10 3.67 17.65 -2.69
C ARG A 10 5.14 17.56 -2.29
N GLN A 11 5.40 17.25 -1.02
CA GLN A 11 6.74 17.23 -0.43
C GLN A 11 7.01 15.83 0.10
N TYR A 12 7.47 14.96 -0.78
CA TYR A 12 7.84 13.60 -0.43
C TYR A 12 9.06 13.17 -1.24
N CYS A 13 9.75 12.14 -0.76
CA CYS A 13 10.79 11.45 -1.50
C CYS A 13 10.29 10.05 -1.83
N ALA A 14 10.20 9.72 -3.12
CA ALA A 14 9.93 8.34 -3.52
C ALA A 14 11.15 7.47 -3.21
N LEU A 15 10.95 6.41 -2.42
CA LEU A 15 12.03 5.48 -2.05
C LEU A 15 12.09 4.25 -2.96
N ALA A 16 10.98 3.91 -3.64
CA ALA A 16 10.90 2.79 -4.58
C ALA A 16 9.75 2.97 -5.57
N ASP A 17 9.81 2.22 -6.67
CA ASP A 17 8.72 2.15 -7.64
C ASP A 17 7.50 1.40 -7.09
N PRO A 18 6.27 1.77 -7.50
CA PRO A 18 5.05 1.07 -7.09
C PRO A 18 5.05 -0.41 -7.52
N LYS A 19 4.46 -1.27 -6.68
CA LYS A 19 4.29 -2.70 -6.95
C LYS A 19 2.81 -3.10 -6.85
N PRO A 20 2.34 -4.10 -7.62
CA PRO A 20 0.97 -4.60 -7.51
C PRO A 20 0.65 -5.11 -6.10
N VAL A 21 -0.57 -4.86 -5.63
CA VAL A 21 -1.04 -5.27 -4.29
C VAL A 21 -2.25 -6.20 -4.39
N PHE A 22 -3.42 -5.66 -4.75
CA PHE A 22 -4.67 -6.42 -4.87
C PHE A 22 -5.28 -6.26 -6.26
N THR A 23 -5.76 -7.37 -6.83
CA THR A 23 -6.45 -7.41 -8.13
C THR A 23 -7.88 -7.93 -7.95
N PHE A 24 -8.82 -7.29 -8.64
CA PHE A 24 -10.22 -7.67 -8.72
C PHE A 24 -10.65 -7.76 -10.18
N ILE A 25 -11.44 -8.77 -10.53
CA ILE A 25 -11.91 -9.03 -11.89
C ILE A 25 -13.43 -9.10 -11.86
N HIS A 26 -14.06 -8.40 -12.79
CA HIS A 26 -15.52 -8.34 -12.91
C HIS A 26 -15.97 -8.72 -14.33
N PRO A 27 -17.07 -9.51 -14.47
CA PRO A 27 -17.86 -10.10 -13.39
C PRO A 27 -17.10 -11.22 -12.64
N ASN A 28 -17.30 -11.30 -11.32
CA ASN A 28 -16.70 -12.35 -10.47
C ASN A 28 -17.57 -13.61 -10.52
N PHE A 29 -17.51 -14.34 -11.64
CA PHE A 29 -18.37 -15.52 -11.88
C PHE A 29 -18.13 -16.66 -10.90
N ASP A 30 -16.91 -16.79 -10.38
CA ASP A 30 -16.53 -17.86 -9.46
C ASP A 30 -16.87 -17.54 -8.00
N ASN A 31 -17.48 -16.38 -7.73
CA ASN A 31 -17.76 -15.88 -6.37
C ASN A 31 -16.53 -15.95 -5.45
N LEU A 32 -15.35 -15.61 -6.00
CA LEU A 32 -14.13 -15.57 -5.21
C LEU A 32 -14.32 -14.58 -4.05
N SER A 33 -13.81 -14.94 -2.86
CA SER A 33 -13.79 -14.03 -1.70
C SER A 33 -13.20 -12.69 -2.12
N ASN A 34 -13.67 -11.60 -1.50
CA ASN A 34 -13.07 -10.28 -1.68
C ASN A 34 -11.94 -10.00 -0.66
N GLU A 35 -11.71 -10.92 0.28
CA GLU A 35 -10.58 -10.83 1.21
C GLU A 35 -9.25 -11.03 0.47
N ARG A 36 -8.21 -10.31 0.87
CA ARG A 36 -6.89 -10.39 0.26
C ARG A 36 -5.81 -10.29 1.33
N SER A 37 -4.67 -10.92 1.09
CA SER A 37 -3.45 -10.73 1.85
C SER A 37 -2.29 -10.61 0.87
N ALA A 38 -1.37 -9.67 1.13
CA ALA A 38 -0.20 -9.46 0.30
C ALA A 38 1.00 -9.05 1.17
N SER A 39 2.17 -9.53 0.76
CA SER A 39 3.48 -9.15 1.33
C SER A 39 4.35 -8.57 0.23
N ILE A 40 4.56 -7.25 0.25
CA ILE A 40 5.24 -6.51 -0.81
C ILE A 40 6.57 -5.99 -0.30
N SER A 41 7.66 -6.58 -0.80
CA SER A 41 9.01 -6.19 -0.39
C SER A 41 9.61 -5.10 -1.27
N PHE A 42 10.33 -4.17 -0.65
CA PHE A 42 11.10 -3.10 -1.26
C PHE A 42 12.52 -3.14 -0.70
N GLU A 43 13.51 -3.04 -1.58
CA GLU A 43 14.92 -2.93 -1.20
C GLU A 43 15.32 -1.46 -1.23
N MET A 44 15.99 -1.00 -0.18
CA MET A 44 16.34 0.41 0.00
C MET A 44 17.72 0.70 -0.61
N ASP A 45 17.82 1.78 -1.37
CA ASP A 45 19.04 2.19 -2.06
C ASP A 45 19.80 3.33 -1.34
N ARG A 46 19.16 3.97 -0.35
CA ARG A 46 19.68 5.14 0.37
C ARG A 46 19.17 5.17 1.81
N PRO A 47 19.89 5.82 2.75
CA PRO A 47 19.36 6.09 4.08
C PRO A 47 18.15 7.02 4.01
N ALA A 48 17.04 6.66 4.68
CA ALA A 48 15.82 7.44 4.67
C ALA A 48 14.96 7.17 5.92
N ASP A 49 14.02 8.08 6.19
CA ASP A 49 12.98 7.88 7.20
C ASP A 49 11.67 7.56 6.46
N LEU A 50 11.23 6.31 6.57
CA LEU A 50 10.01 5.81 5.95
C LEU A 50 8.79 6.25 6.77
N MET A 51 7.94 7.07 6.17
CA MET A 51 6.67 7.52 6.74
C MET A 51 5.52 6.55 6.45
N GLY A 52 5.54 5.88 5.31
CA GLY A 52 4.41 5.08 4.83
C GLY A 52 4.48 4.84 3.33
N PHE A 53 3.37 4.36 2.77
CA PHE A 53 3.26 3.91 1.40
C PHE A 53 2.23 4.74 0.62
N ALA A 54 2.60 5.16 -0.58
CA ALA A 54 1.64 5.76 -1.51
C ALA A 54 0.89 4.65 -2.26
N GLY A 55 -0.44 4.65 -2.16
CA GLY A 55 -1.33 3.73 -2.83
C GLY A 55 -1.86 4.31 -4.14
N TYR A 56 -1.75 3.53 -5.20
CA TYR A 56 -2.23 3.84 -6.54
C TYR A 56 -3.15 2.72 -7.03
N PHE A 57 -3.85 2.95 -8.14
CA PHE A 57 -4.58 1.91 -8.82
C PHE A 57 -4.51 2.08 -10.34
N HIS A 58 -4.70 0.96 -11.03
CA HIS A 58 -4.89 0.86 -12.47
C HIS A 58 -6.14 0.03 -12.71
N MET A 59 -7.00 0.45 -13.64
CA MET A 59 -8.17 -0.31 -14.04
C MET A 59 -8.29 -0.41 -15.56
N ASN A 60 -8.68 -1.58 -16.05
CA ASN A 60 -9.07 -1.78 -17.44
C ASN A 60 -10.59 -1.66 -17.51
N LEU A 61 -11.07 -0.64 -18.22
CA LEU A 61 -12.51 -0.37 -18.34
C LEU A 61 -13.14 -1.33 -19.35
N TYR A 62 -12.56 -1.40 -20.54
CA TYR A 62 -12.95 -2.34 -21.60
C TYR A 62 -11.85 -2.46 -22.64
N LYS A 63 -11.38 -3.69 -22.89
CA LYS A 63 -10.28 -3.96 -23.82
C LYS A 63 -9.05 -3.10 -23.51
N ASP A 64 -8.63 -2.25 -24.44
CA ASP A 64 -7.49 -1.34 -24.40
C ASP A 64 -7.78 0.01 -23.71
N ILE A 65 -9.03 0.27 -23.35
CA ILE A 65 -9.41 1.47 -22.60
C ILE A 65 -9.06 1.26 -21.13
N THR A 66 -8.12 2.06 -20.63
CA THR A 66 -7.60 1.98 -19.26
C THR A 66 -7.65 3.33 -18.55
N LEU A 67 -7.59 3.27 -17.22
CA LEU A 67 -7.52 4.43 -16.36
C LEU A 67 -6.56 4.14 -15.20
N SER A 68 -5.59 5.02 -14.96
CA SER A 68 -4.52 4.75 -14.00
C SER A 68 -4.03 6.02 -13.31
N ILE A 69 -3.90 5.95 -11.99
CA ILE A 69 -3.17 6.95 -11.19
C ILE A 69 -1.74 6.51 -10.88
N VAL A 70 -1.27 5.37 -11.40
CA VAL A 70 0.11 4.91 -11.21
C VAL A 70 1.06 5.88 -11.93
N PRO A 71 2.12 6.40 -11.30
CA PRO A 71 3.00 7.41 -11.90
C PRO A 71 3.54 7.07 -13.30
N SER A 72 3.87 5.79 -13.56
CA SER A 72 4.43 5.34 -14.83
C SER A 72 3.39 5.15 -15.95
N THR A 73 2.10 5.04 -15.62
CA THR A 73 1.01 4.84 -16.59
C THR A 73 -0.11 5.85 -16.40
N TYR A 74 0.19 6.99 -15.79
CA TYR A 74 -0.79 8.00 -15.40
C TYR A 74 -1.60 8.48 -16.60
N SER A 75 -2.92 8.48 -16.48
CA SER A 75 -3.80 8.95 -17.56
C SER A 75 -3.78 10.48 -17.64
N ASP A 76 -3.54 11.01 -18.85
CA ASP A 76 -3.52 12.44 -19.10
C ASP A 76 -4.85 13.11 -18.70
N ASP A 77 -4.77 14.34 -18.19
CA ASP A 77 -5.91 15.18 -17.75
C ASP A 77 -6.82 14.60 -16.65
N MET A 78 -6.40 13.54 -15.96
CA MET A 78 -7.20 12.89 -14.92
C MET A 78 -6.96 13.49 -13.52
N ILE A 79 -7.79 14.45 -13.10
CA ILE A 79 -7.70 15.10 -11.76
C ILE A 79 -8.60 14.42 -10.70
N SER A 80 -9.37 13.40 -11.09
CA SER A 80 -10.43 12.82 -10.25
C SER A 80 -9.95 12.03 -9.03
N TRP A 81 -8.70 11.57 -8.99
CA TRP A 81 -8.15 10.81 -7.87
C TRP A 81 -6.74 11.25 -7.50
N PHE A 82 -6.56 11.64 -6.23
CA PHE A 82 -5.24 11.73 -5.64
C PHE A 82 -4.80 10.37 -5.07
N PRO A 83 -3.49 10.13 -4.94
CA PRO A 83 -2.97 8.91 -4.33
C PRO A 83 -3.48 8.71 -2.90
N ALA A 84 -3.61 7.44 -2.53
CA ALA A 84 -3.82 7.07 -1.14
C ALA A 84 -2.49 7.14 -0.37
N LEU A 85 -2.54 7.39 0.93
CA LEU A 85 -1.41 7.30 1.85
C LEU A 85 -1.76 6.28 2.92
N ILE A 86 -0.93 5.25 3.05
CA ILE A 86 -0.97 4.23 4.10
C ILE A 86 0.17 4.55 5.08
N PRO A 87 -0.10 5.29 6.16
CA PRO A 87 0.95 5.79 7.06
C PRO A 87 1.41 4.70 8.03
N LEU A 88 2.66 4.80 8.47
CA LEU A 88 3.16 4.14 9.67
C LEU A 88 2.83 5.00 10.91
N ARG A 89 2.74 4.37 12.08
CA ARG A 89 2.53 5.12 13.34
C ARG A 89 3.72 6.00 13.70
N GLU A 90 4.92 5.53 13.41
CA GLU A 90 6.18 6.22 13.65
C GLU A 90 7.02 6.19 12.38
N LEU A 91 7.93 7.16 12.24
CA LEU A 91 8.92 7.15 11.17
C LEU A 91 9.85 5.96 11.37
N TYR A 92 10.04 5.17 10.32
CA TYR A 92 10.88 3.99 10.35
C TYR A 92 12.20 4.24 9.62
N ARG A 93 13.32 4.24 10.34
CA ARG A 93 14.64 4.47 9.74
C ARG A 93 15.05 3.27 8.90
N VAL A 94 15.52 3.51 7.69
CA VAL A 94 16.07 2.50 6.79
C VAL A 94 17.45 2.90 6.25
N LEU A 95 18.27 1.90 5.93
CA LEU A 95 19.61 2.03 5.36
C LEU A 95 19.71 1.30 4.01
N PRO A 96 20.75 1.59 3.19
CA PRO A 96 20.98 0.88 1.93
C PRO A 96 21.12 -0.63 2.11
N ALA A 97 20.64 -1.41 1.14
CA ALA A 97 20.61 -2.87 1.13
C ALA A 97 19.68 -3.51 2.19
N GLU A 98 19.00 -2.73 3.01
CA GLU A 98 17.94 -3.24 3.88
C GLU A 98 16.64 -3.46 3.10
N LYS A 99 15.81 -4.35 3.62
CA LYS A 99 14.55 -4.74 3.00
C LYS A 99 13.38 -4.37 3.89
N VAL A 100 12.42 -3.64 3.34
CA VAL A 100 11.13 -3.36 3.99
C VAL A 100 10.03 -4.12 3.25
N THR A 101 9.26 -4.92 3.96
CA THR A 101 8.11 -5.65 3.43
C THR A 101 6.84 -5.09 4.03
N LEU A 102 5.97 -4.53 3.19
CA LEU A 102 4.62 -4.16 3.58
C LEU A 102 3.75 -5.41 3.60
N ASN A 103 3.21 -5.73 4.76
CA ASN A 103 2.17 -6.72 4.92
C ASN A 103 0.84 -5.98 4.99
N ILE A 104 -0.06 -6.28 4.07
CA ILE A 104 -1.38 -5.65 4.02
C ILE A 104 -2.46 -6.70 3.76
N GLU A 105 -3.52 -6.62 4.54
CA GLU A 105 -4.68 -7.50 4.48
C GLU A 105 -5.92 -6.67 4.24
N ARG A 106 -6.73 -7.06 3.25
CA ARG A 106 -8.08 -6.56 3.05
C ARG A 106 -9.03 -7.58 3.67
N LYS A 107 -9.65 -7.23 4.79
CA LYS A 107 -10.58 -8.10 5.51
C LYS A 107 -12.02 -7.71 5.21
N VAL A 108 -12.91 -8.68 5.32
CA VAL A 108 -14.33 -8.52 5.07
C VAL A 108 -15.10 -9.24 6.16
N ASP A 109 -16.14 -8.61 6.68
CA ASP A 109 -17.13 -9.28 7.50
C ASP A 109 -18.54 -8.90 7.03
N ASP A 110 -19.56 -9.33 7.78
CA ASP A 110 -20.96 -9.04 7.46
C ASP A 110 -21.30 -7.54 7.57
N SER A 111 -20.45 -6.73 8.21
CA SER A 111 -20.67 -5.31 8.51
C SER A 111 -19.87 -4.37 7.61
N GLY A 112 -18.77 -4.83 7.00
CA GLY A 112 -17.95 -3.98 6.16
C GLY A 112 -16.63 -4.58 5.69
N VAL A 113 -15.75 -3.67 5.29
CA VAL A 113 -14.42 -3.96 4.75
C VAL A 113 -13.42 -3.02 5.39
N TRP A 114 -12.28 -3.54 5.79
CA TRP A 114 -11.17 -2.74 6.31
C TRP A 114 -9.83 -3.27 5.83
N TYR A 115 -8.78 -2.49 6.10
CA TYR A 115 -7.40 -2.87 5.82
C TYR A 115 -6.62 -2.93 7.11
N GLU A 116 -5.86 -3.99 7.29
CA GLU A 116 -4.85 -4.10 8.35
C GLU A 116 -3.48 -4.09 7.67
N TRP A 117 -2.51 -3.39 8.25
CA TRP A 117 -1.16 -3.39 7.72
C TRP A 117 -0.10 -3.24 8.78
N PHE A 118 1.10 -3.69 8.45
CA PHE A 118 2.32 -3.50 9.20
C PHE A 118 3.52 -3.73 8.27
N ILE A 119 4.72 -3.48 8.77
CA ILE A 119 5.94 -3.79 8.02
C ILE A 119 6.81 -4.81 8.74
N HIS A 120 7.48 -5.64 7.94
CA HIS A 120 8.68 -6.35 8.34
C HIS A 120 9.90 -5.63 7.77
N HIS A 121 10.86 -5.35 8.62
CA HIS A 121 12.17 -4.83 8.25
C HIS A 121 13.22 -5.93 8.42
N THR A 122 14.10 -6.06 7.44
CA THR A 122 15.24 -6.97 7.48
C THR A 122 16.52 -6.15 7.32
N GLY A 123 17.34 -6.14 8.36
CA GLY A 123 18.65 -5.51 8.37
C GLY A 123 19.65 -6.24 7.48
N VAL A 124 20.81 -5.61 7.25
CA VAL A 124 21.89 -6.19 6.42
C VAL A 124 22.51 -7.43 7.08
N ASP A 125 22.46 -7.50 8.40
CA ASP A 125 22.86 -8.65 9.22
C ASP A 125 21.84 -9.80 9.22
N GLY A 126 20.66 -9.59 8.61
CA GLY A 126 19.56 -10.52 8.63
C GLY A 126 18.66 -10.43 9.86
N GLU A 127 18.85 -9.43 10.73
CA GLU A 127 17.92 -9.19 11.84
C GLU A 127 16.55 -8.79 11.31
N HIS A 128 15.51 -9.39 11.87
CA HIS A 128 14.13 -9.16 11.46
C HIS A 128 13.36 -8.40 12.56
N HIS A 129 12.80 -7.26 12.18
CA HIS A 129 11.94 -6.46 13.04
C HIS A 129 10.55 -6.33 12.41
N ALA A 130 9.51 -6.25 13.23
CA ALA A 130 8.14 -6.04 12.77
C ALA A 130 7.52 -4.89 13.54
N THR A 131 6.81 -4.00 12.83
CA THR A 131 5.96 -3.02 13.52
C THR A 131 4.68 -3.69 14.01
N PRO A 132 4.01 -3.14 15.04
CA PRO A 132 2.68 -3.58 15.42
C PRO A 132 1.69 -3.48 14.26
N VAL A 133 0.68 -4.35 14.26
CA VAL A 133 -0.45 -4.27 13.31
C VAL A 133 -1.21 -2.97 13.53
N GLN A 134 -1.44 -2.24 12.44
CA GLN A 134 -2.26 -1.04 12.39
C GLN A 134 -3.69 -1.40 11.97
N ILE A 135 -4.67 -0.84 12.68
CA ILE A 135 -6.11 -1.17 12.56
C ILE A 135 -6.39 -2.64 12.88
N GLU A 136 -6.16 -3.07 14.12
CA GLU A 136 -6.60 -4.40 14.56
C GLU A 136 -8.14 -4.44 14.69
N MET A 137 -8.81 -5.36 13.99
CA MET A 137 -10.27 -5.55 14.01
C MET A 137 -11.10 -4.34 13.55
N GLY A 138 -10.61 -3.53 12.61
CA GLY A 138 -11.38 -2.40 12.07
C GLY A 138 -11.62 -1.25 13.06
N LYS A 139 -11.06 -1.32 14.28
CA LYS A 139 -11.18 -0.27 15.30
C LYS A 139 -10.05 0.73 15.11
N ALA A 140 -10.25 1.73 14.25
CA ALA A 140 -9.48 2.96 14.36
C ALA A 140 -9.93 3.67 15.64
N THR A 141 -9.22 3.47 16.76
CA THR A 141 -9.49 4.19 18.00
C THR A 141 -9.23 5.68 17.73
N ILE A 142 -10.31 6.46 17.75
CA ILE A 142 -10.28 7.93 17.66
C ILE A 142 -9.83 8.50 19.00
#